data_AF-A0A931QHQ0-F1
#
_entry.id   AF-A0A931QHQ0-F1
#
_cell.length_a   1.000
_cell.length_b   1.000
_cell.length_c   1.000
_cell.angle_alpha   90.00
_cell.angle_beta   90.00
_cell.angle_gamma   90.00
#
_symmetry.space_group_name_H-M   'P 1'
#
loop_
_entity.id
_entity.type
_entity.pdbx_description
1 polymer ?
#
loop_
_entity_poly.entity_id
_entity_poly.type
_entity_poly.pdbx_seq_one_letter_code
_entity_poly.pdbx_strand_id
1 'polypeptide(L)'
;IYLDVRPYPATLVRWPTAVRNGGLPESSGSGGVNYIPNGGGSPNNPQVGDWQDLRLILTLRPAGPMFVTLPQIGDLILPNQGATGSPTMIQWEVPSHPAVGAGPLAGSIAGLDELPSDIPLFVGNGRAPYKLFWELRYYEYEAIEGCISGPNGNGRYNCGGGTGHKEVVGYEWKRRSQGGEIPPTAVQNLPAALMADINNDGTPDAYWDNNLTLRRMDDSNSVSNPKYQRSWNWGGIIYWAVREGQGQIGWPGQ
;
A
#
# COMPACT_ATOMS: atom_id res chain seq x y z
N ILE A 1 2.34 2.59 5.20
CA ILE A 1 3.35 1.64 5.75
C ILE A 1 3.69 1.92 7.21
N TYR A 2 4.26 0.94 7.96
CA TYR A 2 4.62 1.10 9.39
C TYR A 2 6.10 0.88 9.68
N LEU A 3 6.72 1.84 10.38
CA LEU A 3 8.07 1.72 10.94
C LEU A 3 7.98 1.73 12.46
N ASP A 4 8.37 0.64 13.10
CA ASP A 4 8.34 0.52 14.55
C ASP A 4 9.73 0.88 15.11
N VAL A 5 9.77 1.72 16.13
CA VAL A 5 11.01 2.30 16.65
C VAL A 5 11.05 2.41 18.18
N ARG A 6 12.22 2.23 18.80
CA ARG A 6 12.47 2.65 20.19
C ARG A 6 13.96 2.93 20.50
N PRO A 7 14.26 3.80 21.48
CA PRO A 7 13.33 4.80 22.02
C PRO A 7 13.00 5.84 20.93
N TYR A 8 11.82 6.47 21.02
CA TYR A 8 11.39 7.48 20.06
C TYR A 8 10.40 8.45 20.76
N PRO A 9 10.41 9.76 20.45
CA PRO A 9 11.13 10.48 19.39
C PRO A 9 12.58 10.89 19.70
N ALA A 10 13.13 10.51 20.86
CA ALA A 10 14.50 10.79 21.23
C ALA A 10 15.28 9.55 21.70
N THR A 11 16.59 9.57 21.49
CA THR A 11 17.55 8.59 22.01
C THR A 11 18.80 9.28 22.56
N LEU A 12 19.69 8.53 23.22
CA LEU A 12 21.01 9.03 23.64
C LEU A 12 22.08 8.62 22.64
N VAL A 13 23.17 9.39 22.60
CA VAL A 13 24.40 9.00 21.93
C VAL A 13 24.85 7.63 22.44
N ARG A 14 25.19 6.73 21.50
CA ARG A 14 25.59 5.33 21.71
C ARG A 14 24.55 4.46 22.43
N TRP A 15 23.30 4.91 22.50
CA TRP A 15 22.22 4.09 23.04
C TRP A 15 21.65 3.15 21.97
N PRO A 16 21.45 1.85 22.29
CA PRO A 16 20.83 0.91 21.36
C PRO A 16 19.43 1.37 20.95
N THR A 17 19.25 1.60 19.66
CA THR A 17 17.98 2.00 19.05
C THR A 17 17.48 0.85 18.20
N ALA A 18 16.26 0.39 18.45
CA ALA A 18 15.65 -0.70 17.71
C ALA A 18 14.71 -0.13 16.63
N VAL A 19 14.83 -0.65 15.41
CA VAL A 19 14.05 -0.23 14.25
C VAL A 19 13.59 -1.48 13.48
N ARG A 20 12.31 -1.55 13.09
CA ARG A 20 11.82 -2.57 12.16
C ARG A 20 10.73 -2.06 11.23
N ASN A 21 10.65 -2.65 10.05
CA ASN A 21 9.45 -2.57 9.24
C ASN A 21 8.33 -3.36 9.94
N GLY A 22 7.42 -2.62 10.59
CA GLY A 22 6.33 -3.14 11.41
C GLY A 22 5.11 -3.58 10.61
N GLY A 23 5.14 -3.42 9.28
CA GLY A 23 4.11 -3.90 8.38
C GLY A 23 4.02 -3.08 7.09
N LEU A 24 3.87 -3.80 5.99
CA LEU A 24 3.50 -3.28 4.68
C LEU A 24 2.09 -3.79 4.35
N PRO A 25 1.02 -3.16 4.85
CA PRO A 25 -0.34 -3.63 4.58
C PRO A 25 -0.68 -3.45 3.10
N GLU A 26 -1.51 -4.34 2.57
CA GLU A 26 -2.21 -4.10 1.31
C GLU A 26 -3.29 -3.03 1.48
N SER A 27 -3.57 -2.29 0.42
CA SER A 27 -4.68 -1.35 0.37
C SER A 27 -5.51 -1.61 -0.88
N SER A 28 -6.84 -1.61 -0.75
CA SER A 28 -7.74 -1.81 -1.87
C SER A 28 -8.86 -0.78 -1.86
N GLY A 29 -9.20 -0.24 -3.02
CA GLY A 29 -10.37 0.59 -3.25
C GLY A 29 -11.22 -0.02 -4.37
N SER A 30 -12.52 0.27 -4.36
CA SER A 30 -13.40 -0.16 -5.45
C SER A 30 -14.37 0.94 -5.86
N GLY A 31 -14.69 0.99 -7.14
CA GLY A 31 -15.72 1.83 -7.73
C GLY A 31 -16.53 1.01 -8.72
N GLY A 32 -17.71 1.49 -9.11
CA GLY A 32 -18.54 0.71 -10.00
C GLY A 32 -19.76 1.41 -10.56
N VAL A 33 -20.36 0.75 -11.54
CA VAL A 33 -21.60 1.14 -12.20
C VAL A 33 -22.53 -0.05 -12.13
N ASN A 34 -23.79 0.15 -11.77
CA ASN A 34 -24.73 -0.95 -11.57
C ASN A 34 -25.22 -1.55 -12.89
N TYR A 35 -25.28 -0.76 -13.96
CA TYR A 35 -25.76 -1.22 -15.24
C TYR A 35 -25.20 -0.39 -16.40
N ILE A 36 -24.82 -1.05 -17.49
CA ILE A 36 -24.29 -0.44 -18.71
C ILE A 36 -25.04 -1.07 -19.90
N PRO A 37 -25.77 -0.27 -20.70
CA PRO A 37 -26.58 -0.75 -21.83
C PRO A 37 -25.73 -1.02 -23.07
N ASN A 38 -24.66 -1.83 -22.96
CA ASN A 38 -23.77 -2.15 -24.08
C ASN A 38 -24.46 -2.93 -25.20
N GLY A 39 -25.49 -3.73 -24.86
CA GLY A 39 -26.38 -4.41 -25.81
C GLY A 39 -27.60 -3.57 -26.22
N GLY A 40 -27.73 -2.35 -25.71
CA GLY A 40 -28.84 -1.43 -25.99
C GLY A 40 -30.09 -1.66 -25.14
N GLY A 41 -30.01 -2.45 -24.07
CA GLY A 41 -31.14 -2.71 -23.19
C GLY A 41 -31.35 -1.68 -22.09
N SER A 42 -32.17 -2.06 -21.10
CA SER A 42 -32.33 -1.34 -19.84
C SER A 42 -32.31 -2.31 -18.65
N PRO A 43 -32.12 -1.86 -17.40
CA PRO A 43 -32.09 -2.75 -16.25
C PRO A 43 -33.32 -3.65 -16.11
N ASN A 44 -34.49 -3.18 -16.56
CA ASN A 44 -35.75 -3.92 -16.50
C ASN A 44 -36.06 -4.72 -17.78
N ASN A 45 -35.28 -4.51 -18.85
CA ASN A 45 -35.40 -5.22 -20.12
C ASN A 45 -34.00 -5.35 -20.74
N PRO A 46 -33.15 -6.25 -20.21
CA PRO A 46 -31.78 -6.40 -20.67
C PRO A 46 -31.73 -7.00 -22.08
N GLN A 47 -30.67 -6.67 -22.81
CA GLN A 47 -30.33 -7.15 -24.14
C GLN A 47 -28.95 -7.82 -24.12
N VAL A 48 -28.73 -8.76 -25.04
CA VAL A 48 -27.47 -9.51 -25.12
C VAL A 48 -26.30 -8.53 -25.27
N GLY A 49 -25.29 -8.69 -24.42
CA GLY A 49 -24.13 -7.80 -24.34
C GLY A 49 -24.26 -6.67 -23.31
N ASP A 50 -25.42 -6.47 -22.69
CA ASP A 50 -25.53 -5.56 -21.54
C ASP A 50 -24.71 -6.05 -20.36
N TRP A 51 -24.19 -5.11 -19.57
CA TRP A 51 -23.43 -5.41 -18.37
C TRP A 51 -24.16 -4.93 -17.12
N GLN A 52 -24.06 -5.68 -16.02
CA GLN A 52 -24.53 -5.26 -14.71
C GLN A 52 -23.48 -5.52 -13.63
N ASP A 53 -23.62 -4.81 -12.51
CA ASP A 53 -22.72 -4.87 -11.35
C ASP A 53 -21.25 -4.78 -11.72
N LEU A 54 -20.92 -3.85 -12.62
CA LEU A 54 -19.54 -3.58 -12.98
C LEU A 54 -18.81 -2.96 -11.78
N ARG A 55 -17.73 -3.60 -11.35
CA ARG A 55 -16.87 -3.21 -10.23
C ARG A 55 -15.43 -3.22 -10.69
N LEU A 56 -14.79 -2.06 -10.64
CA LEU A 56 -13.35 -1.92 -10.76
C LEU A 56 -12.77 -1.89 -9.35
N ILE A 57 -11.86 -2.80 -9.06
CA ILE A 57 -11.12 -2.89 -7.80
C ILE A 57 -9.66 -2.56 -8.12
N LEU A 58 -9.08 -1.62 -7.38
CA LEU A 58 -7.66 -1.29 -7.43
C LEU A 58 -7.01 -1.74 -6.13
N THR A 59 -5.90 -2.45 -6.24
CA THR A 59 -5.19 -3.01 -5.07
C THR A 59 -3.71 -2.67 -5.15
N LEU A 60 -3.20 -2.02 -4.11
CA LEU A 60 -1.78 -1.82 -3.88
C LEU A 60 -1.23 -2.97 -3.02
N ARG A 61 -0.21 -3.65 -3.52
CA ARG A 61 0.46 -4.74 -2.81
C ARG A 61 1.95 -4.44 -2.61
N PRO A 62 2.54 -4.76 -1.45
CA PRO A 62 3.97 -4.60 -1.23
C PRO A 62 4.79 -5.37 -2.27
N ALA A 63 5.86 -4.76 -2.77
CA ALA A 63 6.72 -5.33 -3.80
C ALA A 63 8.16 -5.59 -3.33
N GLY A 64 8.48 -5.30 -2.08
CA GLY A 64 9.85 -5.41 -1.56
C GLY A 64 10.00 -4.92 -0.12
N PRO A 65 11.25 -4.80 0.36
CA PRO A 65 11.55 -4.28 1.69
C PRO A 65 11.26 -2.78 1.79
N MET A 66 11.19 -2.27 3.03
CA MET A 66 11.17 -0.84 3.28
C MET A 66 12.60 -0.29 3.21
N PHE A 67 12.77 0.90 2.63
CA PHE A 67 14.01 1.64 2.59
C PHE A 67 13.90 2.81 3.56
N VAL A 68 14.84 2.92 4.49
CA VAL A 68 14.91 3.99 5.48
C VAL A 68 16.29 4.61 5.44
N THR A 69 16.38 5.91 5.19
CA THR A 69 17.62 6.68 5.26
C THR A 69 17.58 7.54 6.51
N LEU A 70 18.57 7.39 7.38
CA LEU A 70 18.73 8.22 8.57
C LEU A 70 20.06 8.96 8.50
N PRO A 71 20.10 10.29 8.76
CA PRO A 71 21.36 11.03 8.85
C PRO A 71 22.29 10.39 9.88
N GLN A 72 23.60 10.42 9.66
CA GLN A 72 24.63 9.86 10.56
C GLN A 72 24.60 8.31 10.74
N ILE A 73 23.54 7.62 10.29
CA ILE A 73 23.43 6.16 10.32
C ILE A 73 23.59 5.57 8.91
N GLY A 74 23.00 6.21 7.90
CA GLY A 74 22.99 5.76 6.51
C GLY A 74 21.68 5.07 6.10
N ASP A 75 21.77 4.27 5.05
CA ASP A 75 20.63 3.58 4.45
C ASP A 75 20.39 2.21 5.09
N LEU A 76 19.14 1.93 5.42
CA LEU A 76 18.65 0.69 5.99
C LEU A 76 17.64 0.05 5.04
N ILE A 77 17.85 -1.24 4.74
CA ILE A 77 16.91 -2.07 4.00
C ILE A 77 16.23 -3.00 5.01
N LEU A 78 14.96 -2.73 5.30
CA LEU A 78 14.21 -3.40 6.35
C LEU A 78 13.19 -4.38 5.75
N PRO A 79 13.43 -5.70 5.83
CA PRO A 79 12.44 -6.70 5.41
C PRO A 79 11.19 -6.57 6.28
N ASN A 80 10.03 -6.98 5.76
CA ASN A 80 8.79 -6.95 6.53
C ASN A 80 8.86 -7.95 7.70
N GLN A 81 9.00 -7.43 8.92
CA GLN A 81 9.09 -8.19 10.16
C GLN A 81 7.73 -8.26 10.88
N GLY A 82 6.74 -7.47 10.44
CA GLY A 82 5.46 -7.33 11.12
C GLY A 82 5.59 -6.71 12.53
N ALA A 83 4.47 -6.64 13.25
CA ALA A 83 4.40 -5.99 14.56
C ALA A 83 5.03 -6.80 15.73
N THR A 84 5.53 -8.00 15.46
CA THR A 84 6.10 -8.90 16.47
C THR A 84 7.47 -9.45 16.09
N GLY A 85 7.99 -9.12 14.90
CA GLY A 85 9.31 -9.58 14.46
C GLY A 85 10.46 -8.88 15.16
N SER A 86 11.67 -9.42 14.96
CA SER A 86 12.89 -8.92 15.59
C SER A 86 13.36 -7.62 14.95
N PRO A 87 13.65 -6.57 15.73
CA PRO A 87 14.16 -5.33 15.18
C PRO A 87 15.66 -5.37 14.89
N THR A 88 16.07 -4.54 13.94
CA THR A 88 17.47 -4.20 13.68
C THR A 88 17.92 -3.17 14.71
N MET A 89 19.12 -3.35 15.27
CA MET A 89 19.70 -2.42 16.23
C MET A 89 20.67 -1.46 15.53
N ILE A 90 20.53 -0.17 15.82
CA ILE A 90 21.41 0.92 15.37
C ILE A 90 21.84 1.77 16.55
N GLN A 91 22.89 2.58 16.37
CA GLN A 91 23.37 3.53 17.38
C GLN A 91 23.78 4.84 16.72
N TRP A 92 23.45 5.94 17.39
CA TRP A 92 23.84 7.28 16.97
C TRP A 92 25.15 7.67 17.65
N GLU A 93 26.15 8.11 16.90
CA GLU A 93 27.47 8.46 17.47
C GLU A 93 27.59 9.93 17.88
N VAL A 94 26.70 10.79 17.39
CA VAL A 94 26.74 12.24 17.65
C VAL A 94 25.38 12.76 18.13
N PRO A 95 25.35 13.74 19.04
CA PRO A 95 24.10 14.38 19.43
C PRO A 95 23.53 15.22 18.30
N SER A 96 22.23 15.48 18.34
CA SER A 96 21.60 16.42 17.45
C SER A 96 22.08 17.84 17.78
N HIS A 97 22.85 18.40 16.85
CA HIS A 97 23.36 19.76 16.92
C HIS A 97 23.43 20.35 15.51
N PRO A 98 23.17 21.66 15.29
CA PRO A 98 23.18 22.23 13.94
C PRO A 98 24.50 22.03 13.20
N ALA A 99 25.63 22.04 13.94
CA ALA A 99 26.95 21.81 13.37
C ALA A 99 27.16 20.41 12.76
N VAL A 100 26.34 19.41 13.12
CA VAL A 100 26.37 18.06 12.53
C VAL A 100 25.19 17.79 11.59
N GLY A 101 24.53 18.86 11.13
CA GLY A 101 23.44 18.78 10.16
C GLY A 101 22.06 18.52 10.76
N ALA A 102 21.88 18.69 12.07
CA ALA A 102 20.55 18.62 12.68
C ALA A 102 19.78 19.94 12.51
N GLY A 103 18.48 19.83 12.28
CA GLY A 103 17.52 20.89 11.98
C GLY A 103 16.39 20.28 11.15
N PRO A 104 15.12 20.70 11.27
CA PRO A 104 14.55 21.83 12.01
C PRO A 104 14.49 21.60 13.53
N LEU A 105 13.93 22.57 14.28
CA LEU A 105 13.72 22.46 15.73
C LEU A 105 12.43 21.71 16.05
N ALA A 106 12.41 20.92 17.13
CA ALA A 106 11.24 20.11 17.47
C ALA A 106 9.96 20.92 17.69
N GLY A 107 10.06 22.12 18.25
CA GLY A 107 8.90 23.00 18.46
C GLY A 107 8.26 23.50 17.16
N SER A 108 8.92 23.35 16.01
CA SER A 108 8.36 23.67 14.70
C SER A 108 7.61 22.50 14.05
N ILE A 109 7.65 21.32 14.65
CA ILE A 109 7.09 20.08 14.10
C ILE A 109 5.90 19.62 14.96
N ALA A 110 4.72 19.59 14.35
CA ALA A 110 3.52 19.10 15.01
C ALA A 110 3.66 17.62 15.44
N GLY A 111 3.24 17.32 16.67
CA GLY A 111 3.25 15.98 17.26
C GLY A 111 4.53 15.63 18.03
N LEU A 112 5.53 16.52 18.10
CA LEU A 112 6.75 16.33 18.90
C LEU A 112 6.72 17.09 20.24
N ASP A 113 5.53 17.23 20.83
CA ASP A 113 5.31 17.99 22.07
C ASP A 113 6.02 17.37 23.29
N GLU A 114 6.45 16.09 23.19
CA GLU A 114 7.24 15.40 24.20
C GLU A 114 8.72 15.86 24.24
N LEU A 115 9.15 16.68 23.29
CA LEU A 115 10.51 17.22 23.19
C LEU A 115 10.55 18.71 23.55
N PRO A 116 11.64 19.21 24.17
CA PRO A 116 11.93 20.64 24.25
C PRO A 116 11.91 21.27 22.87
N SER A 117 11.28 22.44 22.78
CA SER A 117 10.99 23.09 21.51
C SER A 117 12.23 23.51 20.73
N ASP A 118 13.36 23.70 21.41
CA ASP A 118 14.64 24.17 20.90
C ASP A 118 15.60 23.05 20.48
N ILE A 119 15.24 21.77 20.68
CA ILE A 119 16.12 20.68 20.25
C ILE A 119 16.13 20.57 18.72
N PRO A 120 17.31 20.61 18.07
CA PRO A 120 17.41 20.33 16.65
C PRO A 120 17.21 18.84 16.39
N LEU A 121 16.70 18.50 15.20
CA LEU A 121 16.32 17.13 14.84
C LEU A 121 17.16 16.62 13.67
N PHE A 122 17.54 15.35 13.69
CA PHE A 122 17.90 14.68 12.44
C PHE A 122 16.64 14.38 11.63
N VAL A 123 16.73 14.60 10.31
CA VAL A 123 15.63 14.39 9.37
C VAL A 123 16.00 13.26 8.43
N GLY A 124 15.42 12.09 8.67
CA GLY A 124 15.48 10.96 7.77
C GLY A 124 14.24 10.85 6.90
N ASN A 125 14.23 9.80 6.08
CA ASN A 125 13.11 9.45 5.22
C ASN A 125 12.91 7.93 5.19
N GLY A 126 11.67 7.50 4.97
CA GLY A 126 11.33 6.11 4.77
C GLY A 126 10.25 5.94 3.71
N ARG A 127 10.40 4.88 2.91
CA ARG A 127 9.49 4.52 1.82
C ARG A 127 9.50 3.02 1.57
N ALA A 128 8.47 2.50 0.92
CA ALA A 128 8.46 1.09 0.49
C ALA A 128 7.88 0.96 -0.92
N PRO A 129 8.32 -0.03 -1.71
CA PRO A 129 7.82 -0.23 -3.05
C PRO A 129 6.50 -1.02 -3.03
N TYR A 130 5.56 -0.62 -3.88
CA TYR A 130 4.27 -1.25 -4.07
C TYR A 130 3.96 -1.48 -5.56
N LYS A 131 3.22 -2.53 -5.88
CA LYS A 131 2.66 -2.78 -7.21
C LYS A 131 1.16 -2.53 -7.19
N LEU A 132 0.65 -1.89 -8.24
CA LEU A 132 -0.76 -1.58 -8.43
C LEU A 132 -1.40 -2.64 -9.33
N PHE A 133 -2.48 -3.24 -8.85
CA PHE A 133 -3.27 -4.22 -9.60
C PHE A 133 -4.67 -3.68 -9.81
N TRP A 134 -5.27 -4.03 -10.94
CA TRP A 134 -6.68 -3.81 -11.21
C TRP A 134 -7.41 -5.13 -11.41
N GLU A 135 -8.66 -5.15 -11.00
CA GLU A 135 -9.60 -6.23 -11.28
C GLU A 135 -10.94 -5.64 -11.66
N LEU A 136 -11.44 -5.97 -12.85
CA LEU A 136 -12.76 -5.62 -13.33
C LEU A 136 -13.67 -6.85 -13.25
N ARG A 137 -14.70 -6.78 -12.40
CA ARG A 137 -15.73 -7.80 -12.26
C ARG A 137 -17.05 -7.25 -12.78
N TYR A 138 -17.78 -8.03 -13.56
CA TYR A 138 -19.11 -7.66 -14.02
C TYR A 138 -19.91 -8.91 -14.38
N TYR A 139 -21.20 -8.75 -14.60
CA TYR A 139 -22.03 -9.76 -15.24
C TYR A 139 -22.39 -9.29 -16.64
N GLU A 140 -22.32 -10.18 -17.61
CA GLU A 140 -22.72 -9.94 -19.00
C GLU A 140 -23.98 -10.71 -19.33
N TYR A 141 -24.96 -10.06 -19.95
CA TYR A 141 -26.19 -10.72 -20.36
C TYR A 141 -25.95 -11.50 -21.64
N GLU A 142 -26.11 -12.81 -21.58
CA GLU A 142 -25.80 -13.73 -22.68
C GLU A 142 -27.03 -14.56 -23.06
N ALA A 143 -27.17 -14.82 -24.35
CA ALA A 143 -28.12 -15.79 -24.85
C ALA A 143 -27.57 -17.21 -24.62
N ILE A 144 -28.43 -18.09 -24.13
CA ILE A 144 -28.14 -19.52 -24.03
C ILE A 144 -28.57 -20.16 -25.34
N GLU A 145 -27.62 -20.66 -26.13
CA GLU A 145 -27.92 -21.48 -27.30
C GLU A 145 -28.19 -22.94 -26.89
N GLY A 146 -29.34 -23.46 -27.26
CA GLY A 146 -29.71 -24.86 -27.09
C GLY A 146 -29.87 -25.55 -28.44
N CYS A 147 -29.76 -26.89 -28.43
CA CYS A 147 -30.12 -27.70 -29.59
C CYS A 147 -31.59 -28.12 -29.47
N ILE A 148 -32.43 -27.61 -30.37
CA ILE A 148 -33.85 -27.94 -30.43
C ILE A 148 -34.06 -28.99 -31.51
N SER A 149 -34.94 -29.96 -31.25
CA SER A 149 -35.29 -31.00 -32.21
C SER A 149 -36.01 -30.42 -33.43
N GLY A 150 -35.65 -30.90 -34.62
CA GLY A 150 -36.22 -30.45 -35.90
C GLY A 150 -35.34 -29.46 -36.67
N PRO A 151 -35.69 -29.17 -37.94
CA PRO A 151 -34.95 -28.23 -38.77
C PRO A 151 -35.27 -26.78 -38.39
N ASN A 152 -34.35 -25.85 -38.67
CA ASN A 152 -34.63 -24.41 -38.53
C ASN A 152 -35.61 -23.90 -39.60
N GLY A 153 -35.97 -22.61 -39.55
CA GLY A 153 -36.87 -21.98 -40.54
C GLY A 153 -36.43 -22.07 -42.01
N ASN A 154 -35.17 -22.46 -42.28
CA ASN A 154 -34.62 -22.71 -43.62
C ASN A 154 -34.50 -24.21 -43.94
N GLY A 155 -35.10 -25.09 -43.14
CA GLY A 155 -35.05 -26.55 -43.34
C GLY A 155 -33.71 -27.21 -42.97
N ARG A 156 -32.81 -26.51 -42.26
CA ARG A 156 -31.44 -27.00 -41.99
C ARG A 156 -31.28 -27.51 -40.56
N TYR A 157 -30.41 -28.52 -40.42
CA TYR A 157 -29.95 -29.07 -39.15
C TYR A 157 -28.49 -28.67 -38.93
N ASN A 158 -28.15 -28.22 -37.73
CA ASN A 158 -26.78 -27.79 -37.38
C ASN A 158 -26.34 -28.21 -35.97
N CYS A 159 -27.11 -29.08 -35.30
CA CYS A 159 -26.72 -29.70 -34.04
C CYS A 159 -27.35 -31.11 -33.89
N GLY A 160 -27.09 -31.79 -32.77
CA GLY A 160 -27.74 -33.08 -32.43
C GLY A 160 -27.52 -34.19 -33.45
N GLY A 161 -26.35 -34.23 -34.11
CA GLY A 161 -26.05 -35.24 -35.14
C GLY A 161 -26.91 -35.13 -36.42
N GLY A 162 -27.46 -33.94 -36.72
CA GLY A 162 -28.31 -33.73 -37.90
C GLY A 162 -29.81 -33.86 -37.64
N THR A 163 -30.22 -33.92 -36.36
CA THR A 163 -31.63 -34.02 -35.98
C THR A 163 -32.19 -32.74 -35.35
N GLY A 164 -31.33 -31.76 -35.05
CA GLY A 164 -31.74 -30.50 -34.44
C GLY A 164 -31.08 -29.27 -35.06
N HIS A 165 -31.56 -28.11 -34.62
CA HIS A 165 -30.95 -26.82 -34.91
C HIS A 165 -30.70 -26.00 -33.64
N LYS A 166 -29.69 -25.12 -33.71
CA LYS A 166 -29.37 -24.16 -32.65
C LYS A 166 -30.39 -23.04 -32.63
N GLU A 167 -30.94 -22.77 -31.45
CA GLU A 167 -31.82 -21.65 -31.18
C GLU A 167 -31.55 -21.11 -29.77
N VAL A 168 -31.89 -19.84 -29.52
CA VAL A 168 -31.79 -19.25 -28.20
C VAL A 168 -32.90 -19.84 -27.32
N VAL A 169 -32.51 -20.62 -26.31
CA VAL A 169 -33.43 -21.30 -25.38
C VAL A 169 -33.62 -20.56 -24.07
N GLY A 170 -32.87 -19.48 -23.85
CA GLY A 170 -32.96 -18.67 -22.65
C GLY A 170 -31.88 -17.59 -22.61
N TYR A 171 -31.83 -16.87 -21.50
CA TYR A 171 -30.84 -15.85 -21.24
C TYR A 171 -30.35 -15.95 -19.81
N GLU A 172 -29.09 -15.59 -19.59
CA GLU A 172 -28.51 -15.56 -18.26
C GLU A 172 -27.52 -14.40 -18.09
N TRP A 173 -27.32 -14.03 -16.84
CA TRP A 173 -26.24 -13.14 -16.44
C TRP A 173 -25.00 -13.96 -16.10
N LYS A 174 -23.98 -13.87 -16.94
CA LYS A 174 -22.74 -14.62 -16.75
C LYS A 174 -21.67 -13.76 -16.13
N ARG A 175 -21.07 -14.24 -15.04
CA ARG A 175 -19.99 -13.53 -14.38
C ARG A 175 -18.74 -13.50 -15.25
N ARG A 176 -18.20 -12.31 -15.47
CA ARG A 176 -16.93 -12.03 -16.12
C ARG A 176 -15.97 -11.39 -15.11
N SER A 177 -14.69 -11.71 -15.24
CA SER A 177 -13.63 -11.06 -14.46
C SER A 177 -12.39 -10.92 -15.34
N GLN A 178 -11.73 -9.77 -15.26
CA GLN A 178 -10.46 -9.49 -15.89
C GLN A 178 -9.59 -8.75 -14.89
N GLY A 179 -8.27 -8.78 -15.08
CA GLY A 179 -7.37 -8.04 -14.23
C GLY A 179 -5.95 -8.06 -14.75
N GLY A 180 -5.11 -7.27 -14.10
CA GLY A 180 -3.70 -7.16 -14.44
C GLY A 180 -2.96 -6.22 -13.51
N GLU A 181 -1.67 -6.08 -13.77
CA GLU A 181 -0.82 -5.08 -13.12
C GLU A 181 -0.88 -3.77 -13.92
N ILE A 182 -0.88 -2.63 -13.23
CA ILE A 182 -0.69 -1.31 -13.81
C ILE A 182 0.74 -0.88 -13.51
N PRO A 183 1.69 -1.02 -14.44
CA PRO A 183 3.06 -0.56 -14.21
C PRO A 183 3.11 0.98 -14.17
N PRO A 184 4.11 1.59 -13.51
CA PRO A 184 4.25 3.05 -13.43
C PRO A 184 4.24 3.75 -14.80
N THR A 185 4.80 3.10 -15.81
CA THR A 185 4.86 3.60 -17.20
C THR A 185 3.50 3.70 -17.88
N ALA A 186 2.46 3.02 -17.37
CA ALA A 186 1.09 3.10 -17.89
C ALA A 186 0.29 4.29 -17.29
N VAL A 187 0.81 4.96 -16.26
CA VAL A 187 0.12 6.07 -15.58
C VAL A 187 0.59 7.40 -16.15
N GLN A 188 -0.32 8.10 -16.83
CA GLN A 188 -0.03 9.42 -17.40
C GLN A 188 0.27 10.45 -16.30
N ASN A 189 1.30 11.26 -16.50
CA ASN A 189 1.72 12.34 -15.59
C ASN A 189 2.08 11.87 -14.17
N LEU A 190 2.52 10.61 -14.00
CA LEU A 190 3.04 10.13 -12.72
C LEU A 190 4.33 10.89 -12.34
N PRO A 191 4.39 11.53 -11.16
CA PRO A 191 5.63 12.18 -10.72
C PRO A 191 6.78 11.18 -10.61
N ALA A 192 7.95 11.54 -11.15
CA ALA A 192 9.15 10.68 -11.13
C ALA A 192 9.55 10.26 -9.71
N ALA A 193 9.30 11.09 -8.69
CA ALA A 193 9.58 10.76 -7.29
C ALA A 193 8.73 9.58 -6.75
N LEU A 194 7.62 9.24 -7.40
CA LEU A 194 6.78 8.08 -7.07
C LEU A 194 7.12 6.84 -7.89
N MET A 195 8.00 6.95 -8.88
CA MET A 195 8.42 5.83 -9.72
C MET A 195 9.56 5.09 -9.03
N ALA A 196 9.34 3.81 -8.74
CA ALA A 196 10.36 2.93 -8.18
C ALA A 196 10.89 2.00 -9.27
N ASP A 197 12.21 1.88 -9.31
CA ASP A 197 12.95 0.91 -10.10
C ASP A 197 13.64 -0.03 -9.08
N ILE A 198 12.96 -1.13 -8.72
CA ILE A 198 13.43 -1.99 -7.63
C ILE A 198 14.47 -3.02 -8.10
N ASN A 199 14.55 -3.28 -9.41
CA ASN A 199 15.53 -4.19 -10.00
C ASN A 199 16.74 -3.44 -10.61
N ASN A 200 16.69 -2.11 -10.64
CA ASN A 200 17.73 -1.20 -11.10
C ASN A 200 18.11 -1.42 -12.58
N ASP A 201 17.12 -1.71 -13.41
CA ASP A 201 17.27 -1.90 -14.86
C ASP A 201 17.04 -0.62 -15.69
N GLY A 202 16.70 0.49 -15.02
CA GLY A 202 16.40 1.78 -15.64
C GLY A 202 14.94 1.97 -16.03
N THR A 203 14.09 0.96 -15.85
CA THR A 203 12.65 1.00 -16.12
C THR A 203 11.86 0.85 -14.83
N PRO A 204 11.06 1.86 -14.44
CA PRO A 204 10.25 1.76 -13.23
C PRO A 204 9.23 0.63 -13.28
N ASP A 205 9.26 -0.23 -12.27
CA ASP A 205 8.47 -1.46 -12.14
C ASP A 205 7.63 -1.53 -10.85
N ALA A 206 7.68 -0.47 -10.03
CA ALA A 206 6.86 -0.29 -8.83
C ALA A 206 6.60 1.19 -8.51
N TYR A 207 5.78 1.45 -7.49
CA TYR A 207 5.47 2.77 -6.97
C TYR A 207 6.08 2.93 -5.57
N TRP A 208 6.65 4.11 -5.28
CA TRP A 208 7.05 4.45 -3.91
C TRP A 208 5.84 4.84 -3.07
N ASP A 209 5.55 4.08 -2.01
CA ASP A 209 4.69 4.53 -0.92
C ASP A 209 5.54 5.27 0.11
N ASN A 210 5.31 6.57 0.23
CA ASN A 210 5.92 7.44 1.22
C ASN A 210 5.00 7.67 2.42
N ASN A 211 3.80 7.07 2.48
CA ASN A 211 2.86 7.26 3.59
C ASN A 211 3.29 6.45 4.83
N LEU A 212 4.33 6.94 5.48
CA LEU A 212 4.99 6.31 6.62
C LEU A 212 4.36 6.72 7.94
N THR A 213 3.86 5.72 8.66
CA THR A 213 3.46 5.85 10.06
C THR A 213 4.54 5.26 10.96
N LEU A 214 5.19 6.11 11.74
CA LEU A 214 6.10 5.68 12.81
C LEU A 214 5.29 5.25 14.02
N ARG A 215 5.66 4.13 14.65
CA ARG A 215 5.02 3.63 15.88
C ARG A 215 6.08 3.40 16.94
N ARG A 216 5.83 3.89 18.14
CA ARG A 216 6.74 3.66 19.28
C ARG A 216 6.57 2.24 19.81
N MET A 217 7.68 1.56 20.01
CA MET A 217 7.74 0.29 20.75
C MET A 217 8.04 0.54 22.23
N ASP A 218 7.53 -0.34 23.10
CA ASP A 218 7.99 -0.47 24.48
C ASP A 218 9.30 -1.29 24.58
N ASP A 219 9.82 -1.48 25.79
CA ASP A 219 11.07 -2.21 26.02
C ASP A 219 11.04 -3.69 25.60
N SER A 220 9.84 -4.25 25.48
CA SER A 220 9.59 -5.61 24.98
C SER A 220 9.39 -5.67 23.47
N ASN A 221 9.68 -4.58 22.74
CA ASN A 221 9.46 -4.44 21.29
C ASN A 221 7.97 -4.53 20.87
N SER A 222 7.05 -4.21 21.78
CA SER A 222 5.61 -4.21 21.49
C SER A 222 5.11 -2.82 21.15
N VAL A 223 4.25 -2.74 20.12
CA VAL A 223 3.53 -1.51 19.73
C VAL A 223 2.12 -1.44 20.32
N SER A 224 1.67 -2.47 21.03
CA SER A 224 0.32 -2.56 21.58
C SER A 224 0.21 -2.07 23.03
N ASN A 225 1.32 -1.70 23.67
CA ASN A 225 1.32 -1.25 25.05
C ASN A 225 0.69 0.16 25.17
N PRO A 226 -0.49 0.31 25.80
CA PRO A 226 -1.22 1.59 25.81
C PRO A 226 -0.45 2.73 26.48
N LYS A 227 0.45 2.42 27.43
CA LYS A 227 1.28 3.44 28.11
C LYS A 227 2.28 4.08 27.15
N TYR A 228 2.82 3.30 26.22
CA TYR A 228 3.83 3.74 25.26
C TYR A 228 3.25 4.05 23.88
N GLN A 229 1.99 3.69 23.62
CA GLN A 229 1.35 3.83 22.32
C GLN A 229 1.36 5.29 21.85
N ARG A 230 2.14 5.54 20.81
CA ARG A 230 2.19 6.78 20.03
C ARG A 230 2.49 6.44 18.59
N SER A 231 1.96 7.25 17.69
CA SER A 231 2.30 7.19 16.29
C SER A 231 2.36 8.56 15.68
N TRP A 232 3.19 8.68 14.65
CA TRP A 232 3.41 9.91 13.91
C TRP A 232 3.39 9.60 12.42
N ASN A 233 2.93 10.55 11.61
CA ASN A 233 2.96 10.45 10.17
C ASN A 233 3.21 11.83 9.58
N TRP A 234 4.31 11.94 8.83
CA TRP A 234 4.74 13.17 8.15
C TRP A 234 5.04 12.92 6.68
N GLY A 235 4.33 11.97 6.04
CA GLY A 235 4.48 11.71 4.61
C GLY A 235 5.85 11.17 4.21
N GLY A 236 6.46 10.33 5.06
CA GLY A 236 7.71 9.64 4.77
C GLY A 236 8.91 10.22 5.51
N ILE A 237 8.76 11.40 6.10
CA ILE A 237 9.81 12.05 6.88
C ILE A 237 9.89 11.41 8.27
N ILE A 238 11.12 11.27 8.77
CA ILE A 238 11.43 10.75 10.10
C ILE A 238 12.21 11.82 10.86
N TYR A 239 11.61 12.40 11.90
CA TYR A 239 12.29 13.32 12.80
C TYR A 239 12.88 12.59 14.00
N TRP A 240 14.15 12.82 14.34
CA TRP A 240 14.78 12.10 15.45
C TRP A 240 15.70 13.01 16.26
N ALA A 241 15.47 13.10 17.56
CA ALA A 241 16.35 13.80 18.49
C ALA A 241 17.40 12.86 19.11
N VAL A 242 18.65 13.27 19.16
CA VAL A 242 19.74 12.55 19.82
C VAL A 242 20.38 13.47 20.86
N ARG A 243 20.52 13.01 22.10
CA ARG A 243 21.11 13.79 23.19
C ARG A 243 22.41 13.19 23.68
N GLU A 244 23.31 14.03 24.16
CA GLU A 244 24.45 13.58 24.95
C GLU A 244 23.95 13.02 26.29
N GLY A 245 24.57 11.93 26.76
CA GLY A 245 24.15 11.20 27.97
C GLY A 245 24.29 11.95 29.30
N GLN A 246 24.55 13.26 29.29
CA GLN A 246 24.56 14.07 30.51
C GLN A 246 23.14 14.60 30.79
N GLY A 247 22.31 13.72 31.34
CA GLY A 247 20.95 14.00 31.76
C GLY A 247 20.05 12.80 31.48
N GLN A 248 19.69 12.05 32.52
CA GLN A 248 18.74 10.94 32.43
C GLN A 248 17.50 11.35 31.61
N ILE A 249 17.16 10.53 30.61
CA ILE A 249 15.80 10.55 30.05
C ILE A 249 14.88 10.14 31.20
N GLY A 250 14.21 11.11 31.81
CA GLY A 250 13.13 10.85 32.75
C GLY A 250 12.01 10.15 31.99
N TRP A 251 11.82 8.85 32.24
CA TRP A 251 10.64 8.15 31.77
C TRP A 251 9.41 8.69 32.51
N PRO A 252 8.22 8.78 31.87
CA PRO A 252 6.98 9.02 32.60
C PRO A 252 6.71 7.86 33.58
N GLY A 253 6.87 8.15 34.87
CA GLY A 253 6.44 7.30 35.99
C GLY A 253 7.55 6.59 36.77
N GLN A 254 8.51 7.35 37.30
CA GLN A 254 8.80 7.21 38.73
C GLN A 254 7.80 8.04 39.51
#